data_AF-A0A7K6ZA87-F1
#
_entry.id   AF-A0A7K6ZA87-F1
#
_cell.length_a   1.000
_cell.length_b   1.000
_cell.length_c   1.000
_cell.angle_alpha   90.00
_cell.angle_beta   90.00
_cell.angle_gamma   90.00
#
_symmetry.space_group_name_H-M   'P 1'
#
loop_
_entity.id
_entity.type
_entity.pdbx_description
1 polymer ?
#
loop_
_entity_poly.entity_id
_entity_poly.type
_entity_poly.pdbx_seq_one_letter_code
_entity_poly.pdbx_strand_id
1 'polypeptide(L)'
;GVPGRYNISQLEQWLRAEGLQQSGAHEVLEPLVQAAQLLQVKKVTEEDAGALCSLCTVLSPQQVVKILRAYTPTAGLEERISPSFISSVEKRLQAQYGGESSQLLVDTSHLFPVNLPFTPSPLHLDELRIPAALNLAFL
;
A
#
# COMPACT_ATOMS: atom_id res chain seq x y z
N GLY A 1 2.16 5.30 18.65
CA GLY A 1 1.78 4.60 17.41
C GLY A 1 0.26 4.42 17.25
N VAL A 2 -0.48 5.48 16.89
CA VAL A 2 -1.94 5.43 16.62
C VAL A 2 -2.36 6.13 15.29
N PRO A 3 -1.62 7.11 14.71
CA PRO A 3 -2.07 7.79 13.48
C PRO A 3 -2.11 6.90 12.22
N GLY A 4 -1.14 5.99 12.05
CA GLY A 4 -0.98 5.24 10.79
C GLY A 4 -2.11 4.28 10.48
N ARG A 5 -2.62 3.54 11.49
CA ARG A 5 -3.75 2.61 11.30
C ARG A 5 -5.05 3.35 11.02
N TYR A 6 -5.31 4.44 11.73
CA TYR A 6 -6.47 5.26 11.48
C TYR A 6 -6.44 5.79 10.03
N ASN A 7 -5.31 6.33 9.58
CA ASN A 7 -5.19 6.84 8.22
C ASN A 7 -5.43 5.74 7.16
N ILE A 8 -4.88 4.55 7.36
CA ILE A 8 -5.09 3.42 6.43
C ILE A 8 -6.54 2.94 6.46
N SER A 9 -7.14 2.73 7.63
CA SER A 9 -8.55 2.32 7.72
C SER A 9 -9.48 3.38 7.13
N GLN A 10 -9.19 4.67 7.31
CA GLN A 10 -9.92 5.74 6.66
C GLN A 10 -9.78 5.68 5.13
N LEU A 11 -8.60 5.32 4.61
CA LEU A 11 -8.33 5.21 3.18
C LEU A 11 -9.01 3.97 2.57
N GLU A 12 -8.97 2.84 3.26
CA GLU A 12 -9.74 1.63 2.92
C GLU A 12 -11.25 1.91 2.92
N GLN A 13 -11.74 2.64 3.93
CA GLN A 13 -13.15 3.00 4.06
C GLN A 13 -13.57 3.99 2.96
N TRP A 14 -12.71 4.94 2.60
CA TRP A 14 -12.91 5.84 1.46
C TRP A 14 -12.96 5.07 0.14
N LEU A 15 -12.01 4.15 -0.11
CA LEU A 15 -12.02 3.28 -1.29
C LEU A 15 -13.28 2.44 -1.38
N ARG A 16 -13.87 2.06 -0.24
CA ARG A 16 -15.12 1.31 -0.19
C ARG A 16 -16.31 2.20 -0.51
N ALA A 17 -16.35 3.42 0.04
CA ALA A 17 -17.40 4.39 -0.20
C ALA A 17 -17.48 4.81 -1.68
N GLU A 18 -16.34 4.95 -2.35
CA GLU A 18 -16.26 5.32 -3.77
C GLU A 18 -16.46 4.13 -4.73
N GLY A 19 -16.73 2.92 -4.23
CA GLY A 19 -16.91 1.73 -5.06
C GLY A 19 -15.63 1.24 -5.75
N LEU A 20 -14.47 1.75 -5.35
CA LEU A 20 -13.16 1.47 -5.95
C LEU A 20 -12.51 0.18 -5.42
N GLN A 21 -13.25 -0.71 -4.78
CA GLN A 21 -12.69 -1.96 -4.25
C GLN A 21 -12.14 -2.88 -5.35
N GLN A 22 -12.69 -2.79 -6.57
CA GLN A 22 -12.26 -3.59 -7.73
C GLN A 22 -11.26 -2.87 -8.63
N SER A 23 -10.85 -1.64 -8.28
CA SER A 23 -9.97 -0.82 -9.14
C SER A 23 -8.49 -1.21 -9.04
N GLY A 24 -8.14 -2.15 -8.15
CA GLY A 24 -6.75 -2.49 -7.82
C GLY A 24 -6.06 -1.50 -6.88
N ALA A 25 -6.71 -0.39 -6.49
CA ALA A 25 -6.12 0.60 -5.59
C ALA A 25 -5.73 0.02 -4.21
N HIS A 26 -6.46 -0.99 -3.73
CA HIS A 26 -6.13 -1.69 -2.49
C HIS A 26 -4.78 -2.42 -2.59
N GLU A 27 -4.51 -3.09 -3.72
CA GLU A 27 -3.25 -3.82 -3.94
C GLU A 27 -2.04 -2.87 -4.00
N VAL A 28 -2.23 -1.67 -4.53
CA VAL A 28 -1.18 -0.62 -4.57
C VAL A 28 -0.85 -0.10 -3.17
N LEU A 29 -1.81 -0.10 -2.25
CA LEU A 29 -1.65 0.36 -0.88
C LEU A 29 -1.16 -0.72 0.08
N GLU A 30 -1.24 -1.99 -0.31
CA GLU A 30 -0.80 -3.15 0.48
C GLU A 30 0.61 -2.99 1.08
N PRO A 31 1.65 -2.48 0.37
CA PRO A 31 2.96 -2.21 0.98
C PRO A 31 2.90 -1.23 2.15
N LEU A 32 2.07 -0.19 2.05
CA LEU A 32 1.89 0.81 3.10
C LEU A 32 1.12 0.24 4.30
N VAL A 33 0.10 -0.58 4.02
CA VAL A 33 -0.65 -1.34 5.03
C VAL A 33 0.28 -2.23 5.84
N GLN A 34 1.09 -3.04 5.16
CA GLN A 34 2.07 -3.93 5.79
C GLN A 34 3.11 -3.13 6.59
N ALA A 35 3.60 -2.00 6.07
CA ALA A 35 4.56 -1.15 6.79
C ALA A 35 3.97 -0.58 8.09
N ALA A 36 2.71 -0.14 8.08
CA ALA A 36 2.05 0.37 9.28
C ALA A 36 1.73 -0.75 10.30
N GLN A 37 1.34 -1.93 9.82
CA GLN A 37 1.16 -3.11 10.66
C GLN A 37 2.48 -3.50 11.34
N LEU A 38 3.58 -3.54 10.57
CA LEU A 38 4.94 -3.82 11.05
C LEU A 38 5.36 -2.88 12.19
N LEU A 39 5.04 -1.59 12.10
CA LEU A 39 5.30 -0.62 13.17
C LEU A 39 4.54 -0.93 14.47
N GLN A 40 3.43 -1.67 14.41
CA GLN A 40 2.55 -1.94 15.54
C GLN A 40 2.64 -3.35 16.15
N VAL A 41 3.16 -4.34 15.40
CA VAL A 41 3.34 -5.69 15.95
C VAL A 41 4.39 -5.65 17.06
N LYS A 42 4.26 -6.54 18.05
CA LYS A 42 5.32 -6.78 19.04
C LYS A 42 6.57 -7.31 18.32
N LYS A 43 7.75 -6.96 18.84
CA LYS A 43 9.06 -7.25 18.21
C LYS A 43 10.04 -7.79 19.23
N VAL A 44 9.57 -8.72 20.07
CA VAL A 44 10.29 -9.15 21.28
C VAL A 44 10.73 -10.60 21.15
N THR A 45 9.89 -11.47 20.59
CA THR A 45 10.11 -12.92 20.57
C THR A 45 10.43 -13.46 19.18
N GLU A 46 11.03 -14.65 19.09
CA GLU A 46 11.24 -15.32 17.79
C GLU A 46 9.92 -15.71 17.10
N GLU A 47 8.83 -15.89 17.86
CA GLU A 47 7.48 -16.06 17.32
C GLU A 47 6.99 -14.78 16.65
N ASP A 48 7.23 -13.61 17.27
CA ASP A 48 6.92 -12.32 16.66
C ASP A 48 7.68 -12.13 15.34
N ALA A 49 8.95 -12.56 15.29
CA ALA A 49 9.76 -12.51 14.07
C ALA A 49 9.14 -13.37 12.96
N GLY A 50 8.65 -14.57 13.29
CA GLY A 50 7.96 -15.45 12.35
C GLY A 50 6.62 -14.89 11.86
N ALA A 51 5.82 -14.33 12.76
CA ALA A 51 4.56 -13.68 12.43
C ALA A 51 4.78 -12.46 11.52
N LEU A 52 5.83 -11.67 11.79
CA LEU A 52 6.19 -10.51 10.98
C LEU A 52 6.61 -10.92 9.56
N CYS A 53 7.43 -11.98 9.42
CA CYS A 53 7.81 -12.51 8.12
C CYS A 53 6.62 -13.05 7.32
N SER A 54 5.62 -13.61 8.01
CA SER A 54 4.39 -14.10 7.39
C SER A 54 3.45 -12.98 6.96
N LEU A 55 3.47 -11.84 7.68
CA LEU A 55 2.67 -10.66 7.40
C LEU A 55 3.26 -9.81 6.26
N CYS A 56 4.59 -9.75 6.14
CA CYS A 56 5.28 -9.00 5.09
C CYS A 56 5.44 -9.86 3.84
N THR A 57 4.41 -9.87 3.00
CA THR A 57 4.39 -10.63 1.74
C THR A 57 4.74 -9.79 0.52
N VAL A 58 4.55 -8.47 0.60
CA VAL A 58 4.75 -7.54 -0.53
C VAL A 58 5.99 -6.66 -0.31
N LEU A 59 6.40 -6.43 0.94
CA LEU A 59 7.59 -5.66 1.27
C LEU A 59 8.87 -6.44 1.02
N SER A 60 9.88 -5.79 0.44
CA SER A 60 11.21 -6.40 0.28
C SER A 60 11.91 -6.55 1.65
N PRO A 61 12.82 -7.54 1.82
CA PRO A 61 13.57 -7.73 3.06
C PRO A 61 14.30 -6.46 3.51
N GLN A 62 14.82 -5.67 2.56
CA GLN A 62 15.51 -4.41 2.84
C GLN A 62 14.56 -3.32 3.33
N GLN A 63 13.34 -3.23 2.78
CA GLN A 63 12.31 -2.30 3.27
C GLN A 63 11.92 -2.63 4.71
N VAL A 64 11.68 -3.91 5.02
CA VAL A 64 11.38 -4.38 6.38
C VAL A 64 12.48 -4.00 7.36
N VAL A 65 13.74 -4.34 7.05
CA VAL A 65 14.89 -4.02 7.91
C VAL A 65 15.04 -2.52 8.11
N LYS A 66 14.82 -1.69 7.08
CA LYS A 66 14.93 -0.23 7.18
C LYS A 66 13.82 0.36 8.05
N ILE A 67 12.58 -0.13 7.94
CA ILE A 67 11.47 0.28 8.81
C ILE A 67 11.77 -0.08 10.27
N LEU A 68 12.26 -1.31 10.53
CA LEU A 68 12.65 -1.73 11.89
C LEU A 68 13.80 -0.89 12.46
N ARG A 69 14.79 -0.50 11.65
CA ARG A 69 15.91 0.36 12.09
C ARG A 69 15.49 1.82 12.31
N ALA A 70 14.56 2.33 11.52
CA ALA A 70 14.06 3.69 11.63
C ALA A 70 12.99 3.85 12.73
N TYR A 71 12.46 2.74 13.25
CA TYR A 71 11.48 2.76 14.31
C TYR A 71 12.07 3.33 15.61
N THR A 72 11.53 4.47 16.01
CA THR A 72 11.80 5.12 17.29
C THR A 72 10.69 4.73 18.27
N PRO A 73 10.97 3.91 19.30
CA PRO A 73 9.97 3.51 20.28
C PRO A 73 9.40 4.74 20.99
N THR A 74 8.13 4.69 21.35
CA THR A 74 7.54 5.73 22.20
C THR A 74 8.09 5.58 23.62
N ALA A 75 8.77 6.61 24.14
CA ALA A 75 9.42 6.56 25.45
C ALA A 75 8.44 6.13 26.56
N GLY A 76 8.77 5.05 27.27
CA GLY A 76 7.97 4.53 28.40
C GLY A 76 6.83 3.57 28.03
N LEU A 77 6.58 3.32 26.74
CA LEU A 77 5.52 2.39 26.28
C LEU A 77 6.06 1.20 25.50
N GLU A 78 7.20 1.36 24.82
CA GLU A 78 7.77 0.35 23.94
C GLU A 78 9.29 0.24 24.16
N GLU A 79 9.81 -0.99 24.15
CA GLU A 79 11.25 -1.23 24.19
C GLU A 79 11.89 -1.05 22.81
N ARG A 80 13.18 -0.70 22.81
CA ARG A 80 13.95 -0.60 21.57
C ARG A 80 14.16 -1.99 20.98
N ILE A 81 13.90 -2.10 19.67
CA ILE A 81 14.11 -3.36 18.94
C ILE A 81 15.58 -3.77 19.08
N SER A 82 15.80 -5.02 19.52
CA SER A 82 17.16 -5.55 19.63
C SER A 82 17.80 -5.72 18.23
N PRO A 83 19.09 -5.39 18.06
CA PRO A 83 19.82 -5.68 16.83
C PRO A 83 19.79 -7.17 16.46
N SER A 84 19.75 -8.07 17.45
CA SER A 84 19.63 -9.51 17.25
C SER A 84 18.31 -9.90 16.60
N PHE A 85 17.20 -9.26 17.00
CA PHE A 85 15.89 -9.47 16.40
C PHE A 85 15.87 -9.03 14.94
N ILE A 86 16.44 -7.87 14.63
CA ILE A 86 16.54 -7.36 13.24
C ILE A 86 17.33 -8.34 12.36
N SER A 87 18.45 -8.88 12.87
CA SER A 87 19.25 -9.86 12.13
C SER A 87 18.52 -11.19 11.94
N SER A 88 17.73 -11.64 12.92
CA SER A 88 16.90 -12.85 12.81
C SER A 88 15.83 -12.69 11.72
N VAL A 89 15.11 -11.56 11.71
CA VAL A 89 14.11 -11.24 10.67
C VAL A 89 14.75 -11.14 9.29
N GLU A 90 15.89 -10.46 9.16
CA GLU A 90 16.61 -10.32 7.89
C GLU A 90 17.00 -11.69 7.31
N LYS A 91 17.55 -12.59 8.12
CA LYS A 91 17.90 -13.95 7.69
C LYS A 91 16.68 -14.77 7.26
N ARG A 92 15.57 -14.69 8.00
CA ARG A 92 14.33 -15.41 7.67
C ARG A 92 13.74 -14.93 6.35
N LEU A 93 13.65 -13.61 6.16
CA LEU A 93 13.14 -13.02 4.91
C LEU A 93 14.04 -13.33 3.71
N GLN A 94 15.36 -13.31 3.88
CA GLN A 94 16.31 -13.71 2.83
C GLN A 94 16.16 -15.19 2.45
N ALA A 95 15.96 -16.07 3.43
CA ALA A 95 15.73 -17.50 3.17
C ALA A 95 14.40 -17.77 2.45
N GLN A 96 13.39 -16.92 2.68
CA GLN A 96 12.04 -17.11 2.15
C GLN A 96 11.87 -16.53 0.73
N TYR A 97 12.45 -15.37 0.45
CA TYR A 97 12.19 -14.64 -0.81
C TYR A 97 13.36 -14.63 -1.81
N GLY A 98 14.52 -15.21 -1.46
CA GLY A 98 15.69 -15.20 -2.34
C GLY A 98 16.19 -13.77 -2.65
N GLY A 99 17.36 -13.63 -3.27
CA GLY A 99 17.99 -12.33 -3.53
C GLY A 99 17.32 -11.46 -4.61
N GLU A 100 16.00 -11.56 -4.81
CA GLU A 100 15.36 -11.18 -6.07
C GLU A 100 14.93 -9.71 -6.18
N SER A 101 14.89 -8.93 -5.10
CA SER A 101 14.57 -7.51 -5.22
C SER A 101 15.29 -6.65 -4.18
N SER A 102 16.37 -5.99 -4.61
CA SER A 102 17.08 -4.97 -3.83
C SER A 102 16.41 -3.58 -3.92
N GLN A 103 15.10 -3.53 -4.26
CA GLN A 103 14.36 -2.29 -4.37
C GLN A 103 13.94 -1.81 -2.99
N LEU A 104 14.49 -0.66 -2.60
CA LEU A 104 14.26 0.00 -1.32
C LEU A 104 13.18 1.09 -1.41
N LEU A 105 13.08 1.73 -2.58
CA LEU A 105 12.16 2.82 -2.86
C LEU A 105 11.05 2.31 -3.79
N VAL A 106 9.82 2.73 -3.52
CA VAL A 106 8.71 2.55 -4.45
C VAL A 106 8.90 3.55 -5.59
N ASP A 107 8.76 3.10 -6.84
CA ASP A 107 8.80 3.99 -7.98
C ASP A 107 7.53 4.86 -8.04
N THR A 108 7.66 6.13 -7.66
CA THR A 108 6.56 7.10 -7.71
C THR A 108 6.20 7.53 -9.13
N SER A 109 7.02 7.19 -10.12
CA SER A 109 6.79 7.48 -11.54
C SER A 109 6.18 6.30 -12.30
N HIS A 110 5.87 5.20 -11.60
CA HIS A 110 5.23 4.05 -12.20
C HIS A 110 3.82 4.42 -12.70
N LEU A 111 3.61 4.24 -14.01
CA LEU A 111 2.31 4.39 -14.65
C LEU A 111 1.71 3.02 -14.87
N PHE A 112 0.49 2.81 -14.36
CA PHE A 112 -0.27 1.60 -14.67
C PHE A 112 -0.76 1.68 -16.13
N PRO A 113 -0.64 0.60 -16.92
CA PRO A 113 -1.18 0.58 -18.28
C PRO A 113 -2.70 0.78 -18.22
N VAL A 114 -3.18 1.84 -18.87
CA VAL A 114 -4.61 2.17 -18.90
C VAL A 114 -5.31 1.23 -19.87
N ASN A 115 -6.35 0.54 -19.39
CA ASN A 115 -7.26 -0.22 -20.24
C ASN A 115 -8.53 0.60 -20.45
N LEU A 116 -8.90 0.85 -21.71
CA LEU A 116 -10.10 1.60 -22.10
C LEU A 116 -11.10 0.61 -22.71
N PRO A 117 -11.91 -0.08 -21.89
CA PRO A 117 -12.92 -1.00 -22.41
C PRO A 117 -13.95 -0.23 -23.24
N PHE A 118 -14.51 -0.89 -24.24
CA PHE A 118 -15.63 -0.34 -24.99
C PHE A 118 -16.86 -0.24 -24.07
N THR A 119 -17.32 0.99 -23.82
CA THR A 119 -18.52 1.27 -23.04
C THR A 119 -19.57 1.91 -23.96
N PRO A 120 -20.62 1.17 -24.37
CA PRO A 120 -21.65 1.72 -25.23
C PRO A 120 -22.41 2.84 -24.49
N SER A 121 -22.67 3.94 -25.20
CA SER A 121 -23.51 5.01 -24.67
C SER A 121 -24.99 4.64 -24.83
N PRO A 122 -25.82 4.82 -23.78
CA PRO A 122 -27.27 4.68 -23.90
C PRO A 122 -27.91 5.89 -24.62
N LEU A 123 -27.13 6.90 -24.98
CA LEU A 123 -27.62 8.14 -25.56
C LEU A 123 -27.94 7.94 -27.05
N HIS A 124 -29.17 8.26 -27.39
CA HIS A 124 -29.68 8.28 -28.75
C HIS A 124 -29.23 9.57 -29.46
N LEU A 125 -28.62 9.45 -30.65
CA LEU A 125 -28.04 10.59 -31.35
C LEU A 125 -29.10 11.61 -31.81
N ASP A 126 -30.32 11.17 -32.00
CA ASP A 126 -31.50 11.96 -32.35
C ASP A 126 -32.03 12.83 -31.20
N GLU A 127 -31.67 12.51 -29.94
CA GLU A 127 -32.06 13.30 -28.76
C GLU A 127 -31.03 14.39 -28.40
N LEU A 128 -29.85 14.38 -29.05
CA LEU A 128 -28.82 15.39 -28.83
C LEU A 128 -29.24 16.76 -29.36
N ARG A 129 -29.27 17.75 -28.48
CA ARG A 129 -29.45 19.16 -28.83
C ARG A 129 -28.20 19.94 -28.46
N ILE A 130 -27.74 20.80 -29.36
CA ILE A 130 -26.60 21.68 -29.13
C ILE A 130 -27.05 22.86 -28.27
N PRO A 131 -26.48 23.08 -27.07
CA PRO A 131 -26.78 24.27 -26.27
C PRO A 131 -26.41 25.57 -27.01
N ALA A 132 -27.30 26.56 -26.97
CA ALA A 132 -27.07 27.88 -27.59
C ALA A 132 -25.82 28.60 -27.05
N ALA A 133 -25.41 28.29 -25.81
CA ALA A 133 -24.19 28.80 -25.19
C ALA A 133 -22.89 28.40 -25.92
N LEU A 134 -22.91 27.33 -26.73
CA LEU A 134 -21.74 26.90 -27.50
C LEU A 134 -21.50 27.75 -28.75
N ASN A 135 -22.45 28.63 -29.12
CA ASN A 135 -22.39 29.51 -30.28
C ASN A 135 -22.03 28.79 -31.60
N LEU A 136 -22.51 27.56 -31.74
CA LEU A 136 -22.32 26.73 -32.93
C LEU A 136 -23.49 26.91 -33.90
N ALA A 137 -23.88 28.16 -34.19
CA ALA A 137 -25.04 28.47 -35.04
C ALA A 137 -24.86 28.10 -36.53
N PHE A 138 -23.68 27.60 -36.90
CA PHE A 138 -23.34 27.14 -38.25
C PHE A 138 -23.63 25.64 -38.47
N LEU A 139 -23.94 24.90 -37.40
CA LEU A 139 -24.42 23.50 -37.43
C LEU A 139 -25.95 23.49 -37.37
#